data_AF-I4G6S0-F1
#
_entry.id   AF-I4G6S0-F1
#
_cell.length_a   1.000
_cell.length_b   1.000
_cell.length_c   1.000
_cell.angle_alpha   90.00
_cell.angle_beta   90.00
_cell.angle_gamma   90.00
#
_symmetry.space_group_name_H-M   'P 1'
#
loop_
_entity.id
_entity.type
_entity.pdbx_description
1 polymer ?
#
loop_
_entity_poly.entity_id
_entity_poly.type
_entity_poly.pdbx_seq_one_letter_code
_entity_poly.pdbx_strand_id
1 'polypeptide(L)'
;METNDWSILSEDFINLNFIGKNGYFLMIAPYRINRQGERQLTLSAIYGKIHQNSQPSIEQLESLTREKFGSLRQPIPRNLSFTEIASCGTIKGEKGEAFIVPHRWTFPNSVQGPALNNASEQKRRFSGSSYECIRKIFEPETADLLLGPLEDQINGERYRHLDTQFHEAGHASGLGFDLKLKNKLFQNYTYAGVEEWRSDSLGFEFADCALPAEEAGKLVAVNFCIRFGLDAHRLGGLEKDVDVHASLISL
;
A
#
# COMPACT_ATOMS: atom_id res chain seq x y z
N MET A 1 2.68 19.51 -27.79
CA MET A 1 1.78 18.55 -27.12
C MET A 1 0.52 18.39 -27.98
N GLU A 2 0.65 17.86 -29.19
CA GLU A 2 -0.45 17.82 -30.18
C GLU A 2 -1.20 16.48 -30.23
N THR A 3 -0.66 15.44 -29.60
CA THR A 3 -1.34 14.17 -29.37
C THR A 3 -1.34 13.93 -27.85
N ASN A 4 -2.50 13.66 -27.25
CA ASN A 4 -2.62 13.23 -25.84
C ASN A 4 -2.00 11.82 -25.63
N ASP A 5 -0.87 11.57 -26.25
CA ASP A 5 -0.18 10.29 -26.27
C ASP A 5 0.88 10.28 -25.16
N TRP A 6 0.59 9.48 -24.13
CA TRP A 6 1.45 9.29 -22.97
C TRP A 6 2.19 7.94 -23.02
N SER A 7 2.19 7.24 -24.17
CA SER A 7 2.84 5.92 -24.34
C SER A 7 4.34 5.93 -24.03
N ILE A 8 5.00 7.08 -24.16
CA ILE A 8 6.40 7.25 -23.78
C ILE A 8 6.68 6.89 -22.31
N LEU A 9 5.67 6.99 -21.43
CA LEU A 9 5.81 6.66 -20.02
C LEU A 9 5.71 5.15 -19.72
N SER A 10 5.20 4.34 -20.65
CA SER A 10 4.89 2.93 -20.39
C SER A 10 6.12 2.11 -20.02
N GLU A 11 7.16 2.11 -20.87
CA GLU A 11 8.37 1.33 -20.61
C GLU A 11 9.14 1.87 -19.41
N ASP A 12 9.21 3.19 -19.27
CA ASP A 12 9.92 3.83 -18.15
C ASP A 12 9.25 3.53 -16.81
N PHE A 13 7.91 3.47 -16.77
CA PHE A 13 7.18 3.13 -15.57
C PHE A 13 7.35 1.66 -15.17
N ILE A 14 7.29 0.73 -16.13
CA ILE A 14 7.47 -0.71 -15.90
C ILE A 14 8.90 -1.02 -15.43
N ASN A 15 9.89 -0.44 -16.10
CA ASN A 15 11.30 -0.69 -15.82
C ASN A 15 11.86 0.18 -14.68
N LEU A 16 11.02 1.02 -14.06
CA LEU A 16 11.40 1.97 -13.01
C LEU A 16 12.44 3.03 -13.44
N ASN A 17 12.60 3.28 -14.74
CA ASN A 17 13.56 4.25 -15.29
C ASN A 17 13.21 5.71 -14.93
N PHE A 18 11.97 5.97 -14.48
CA PHE A 18 11.55 7.29 -13.99
C PHE A 18 12.25 7.68 -12.66
N ILE A 19 12.90 6.72 -11.99
CA ILE A 19 13.65 6.93 -10.75
C ILE A 19 15.11 7.26 -11.08
N GLY A 20 15.55 8.47 -10.73
CA GLY A 20 16.93 8.89 -10.91
C GLY A 20 17.91 8.18 -9.97
N LYS A 21 19.21 8.29 -10.26
CA LYS A 21 20.31 7.60 -9.53
C LYS A 21 20.31 7.83 -8.01
N ASN A 22 19.78 8.95 -7.54
CA ASN A 22 19.73 9.32 -6.12
C ASN A 22 18.35 9.03 -5.48
N GLY A 23 17.49 8.27 -6.16
CA GLY A 23 16.13 7.92 -5.72
C GLY A 23 15.08 9.01 -5.94
N TYR A 24 15.46 10.18 -6.45
CA TYR A 24 14.51 11.24 -6.81
C TYR A 24 13.78 10.88 -8.10
N PHE A 25 12.48 11.19 -8.15
CA PHE A 25 11.65 10.92 -9.31
C PHE A 25 10.63 12.03 -9.53
N LEU A 26 10.21 12.21 -10.79
CA LEU A 26 9.10 13.08 -11.18
C LEU A 26 8.19 12.28 -12.12
N MET A 27 6.93 12.14 -11.74
CA MET A 27 5.90 11.60 -12.63
C MET A 27 4.86 12.66 -12.92
N ILE A 28 4.52 12.82 -14.18
CA ILE A 28 3.47 13.72 -14.66
C ILE A 28 2.62 12.94 -15.66
N ALA A 29 1.37 12.67 -15.32
CA ALA A 29 0.44 11.98 -16.20
C ALA A 29 -1.00 12.21 -15.74
N PRO A 30 -2.01 11.98 -16.60
CA PRO A 30 -3.38 12.05 -16.17
C PRO A 30 -3.69 10.84 -15.27
N TYR A 31 -4.16 11.14 -14.07
CA TYR A 31 -4.52 10.18 -13.02
C TYR A 31 -6.02 10.22 -12.80
N ARG A 32 -6.63 9.03 -12.68
CA ARG A 32 -8.07 8.88 -12.51
C ARG A 32 -8.39 8.46 -11.09
N ILE A 33 -9.28 9.18 -10.41
CA ILE A 33 -9.84 8.77 -9.11
C ILE A 33 -11.35 8.52 -9.24
N ASN A 34 -11.89 7.73 -8.31
CA ASN A 34 -13.34 7.57 -8.17
C ASN A 34 -13.69 7.89 -6.73
N ARG A 35 -14.40 9.00 -6.50
CA ARG A 35 -14.81 9.42 -5.15
C ARG A 35 -16.29 9.71 -5.14
N GLN A 36 -17.01 9.17 -4.18
CA GLN A 36 -18.46 9.35 -4.04
C GLN A 36 -19.25 8.97 -5.32
N GLY A 37 -18.74 8.00 -6.09
CA GLY A 37 -19.32 7.59 -7.36
C GLY A 37 -18.97 8.50 -8.55
N GLU A 38 -18.26 9.60 -8.33
CA GLU A 38 -17.79 10.49 -9.38
C GLU A 38 -16.38 10.11 -9.83
N ARG A 39 -16.25 9.87 -11.14
CA ARG A 39 -14.95 9.64 -11.78
C ARG A 39 -14.34 10.97 -12.18
N GLN A 40 -13.17 11.27 -11.62
CA GLN A 40 -12.41 12.48 -11.95
C GLN A 40 -11.10 12.08 -12.62
N LEU A 41 -10.82 12.70 -13.76
CA LEU A 41 -9.56 12.54 -14.50
C LEU A 41 -8.83 13.88 -14.47
N THR A 42 -7.61 13.91 -13.96
CA THR A 42 -6.85 15.16 -13.82
C THR A 42 -5.37 14.93 -14.08
N LEU A 43 -4.75 15.84 -14.83
CA LEU A 43 -3.30 15.87 -14.96
C LEU A 43 -2.69 16.06 -13.57
N SER A 44 -1.96 15.05 -13.12
CA SER A 44 -1.41 14.98 -11.77
C SER A 44 0.11 14.88 -11.87
N ALA A 45 0.80 15.52 -10.94
CA ALA A 45 2.26 15.48 -10.87
C ALA A 45 2.71 15.16 -9.46
N ILE A 46 3.72 14.28 -9.35
CA ILE A 46 4.40 13.96 -8.09
C ILE A 46 5.90 14.05 -8.26
N TYR A 47 6.53 14.77 -7.33
CA TYR A 47 7.96 14.84 -7.14
C TYR A 47 8.29 14.35 -5.73
N GLY A 48 9.16 13.35 -5.64
CA GLY A 48 9.49 12.71 -4.38
C GLY A 48 10.83 12.00 -4.40
N LYS A 49 11.16 11.39 -3.26
CA LYS A 49 12.37 10.59 -3.07
C LYS A 49 12.01 9.19 -2.58
N ILE A 50 12.37 8.19 -3.37
CA ILE A 50 12.19 6.77 -3.07
C ILE A 50 13.05 6.38 -1.87
N HIS A 51 12.48 5.62 -0.95
CA HIS A 51 13.18 5.04 0.20
C HIS A 51 13.96 3.79 -0.20
N GLN A 52 14.73 3.24 0.74
CA GLN A 52 15.33 1.93 0.52
C GLN A 52 14.24 0.85 0.62
N ASN A 53 13.79 0.34 -0.53
CA ASN A 53 12.74 -0.68 -0.65
C ASN A 53 13.31 -2.08 -0.97
N SER A 54 14.57 -2.34 -0.62
CA SER A 54 15.23 -3.61 -0.96
C SER A 54 14.81 -4.79 -0.07
N GLN A 55 14.03 -4.54 0.97
CA GLN A 55 13.60 -5.55 1.94
C GLN A 55 12.11 -5.40 2.26
N PRO A 56 11.37 -6.52 2.40
CA PRO A 56 11.77 -7.84 1.92
C PRO A 56 11.93 -7.83 0.39
N SER A 57 12.81 -8.67 -0.14
CA SER A 57 12.88 -8.82 -1.61
C SER A 57 11.62 -9.54 -2.10
N ILE A 58 11.11 -9.13 -3.28
CA ILE A 58 9.94 -9.78 -3.87
C ILE A 58 10.23 -11.26 -4.13
N GLU A 59 11.44 -11.56 -4.60
CA GLU A 59 11.90 -12.90 -4.89
C GLU A 59 11.88 -13.79 -3.63
N GLN A 60 12.27 -13.25 -2.47
CA GLN A 60 12.18 -13.96 -1.18
C GLN A 60 10.72 -14.25 -0.82
N LEU A 61 9.83 -13.26 -0.94
CA LEU A 61 8.40 -13.45 -0.62
C LEU A 61 7.72 -14.44 -1.57
N GLU A 62 8.06 -14.40 -2.86
CA GLU A 62 7.56 -15.37 -3.83
C GLU A 62 8.07 -16.78 -3.53
N SER A 63 9.34 -16.92 -3.13
CA SER A 63 9.91 -18.21 -2.71
C SER A 63 9.16 -18.77 -1.50
N LEU A 64 8.95 -17.96 -0.46
CA LEU A 64 8.19 -18.36 0.73
C LEU A 64 6.74 -18.74 0.39
N THR A 65 6.11 -18.02 -0.54
CA THR A 65 4.77 -18.36 -1.02
C THR A 65 4.74 -19.71 -1.72
N ARG A 66 5.72 -19.99 -2.60
CA ARG A 66 5.82 -21.30 -3.27
C ARG A 66 6.11 -22.43 -2.27
N GLU A 67 6.95 -22.19 -1.27
CA GLU A 67 7.26 -23.16 -0.22
C GLU A 67 6.02 -23.54 0.59
N LYS A 68 5.25 -22.55 1.07
CA LYS A 68 4.08 -22.78 1.93
C LYS A 68 2.85 -23.29 1.18
N PHE A 69 2.64 -22.86 -0.07
CA PHE A 69 1.40 -23.11 -0.82
C PHE A 69 1.60 -23.98 -2.08
N GLY A 70 2.83 -24.41 -2.36
CA GLY A 70 3.20 -25.23 -3.52
C GLY A 70 3.21 -24.49 -4.86
N SER A 71 2.59 -23.31 -4.96
CA SER A 71 2.54 -22.51 -6.18
C SER A 71 2.35 -21.03 -5.87
N LEU A 72 2.91 -20.18 -6.73
CA LEU A 72 2.57 -18.76 -6.79
C LEU A 72 1.64 -18.56 -7.98
N ARG A 73 0.37 -18.23 -7.72
CA ARG A 73 -0.67 -18.13 -8.77
C ARG A 73 -0.81 -16.75 -9.37
N GLN A 74 -0.25 -15.74 -8.72
CA GLN A 74 -0.15 -14.37 -9.21
C GLN A 74 1.15 -13.75 -8.69
N PRO A 75 1.78 -12.82 -9.44
CA PRO A 75 2.95 -12.10 -8.95
C PRO A 75 2.61 -11.27 -7.71
N ILE A 76 3.60 -11.06 -6.85
CA ILE A 76 3.46 -10.15 -5.71
C ILE A 76 3.65 -8.72 -6.24
N PRO A 77 2.66 -7.82 -6.06
CA PRO A 77 2.79 -6.42 -6.45
C PRO A 77 4.01 -5.76 -5.80
N ARG A 78 4.73 -4.97 -6.60
CA ARG A 78 5.86 -4.18 -6.11
C ARG A 78 5.34 -2.85 -5.56
N ASN A 79 5.52 -2.64 -4.27
CA ASN A 79 5.28 -1.36 -3.63
C ASN A 79 6.59 -0.59 -3.47
N LEU A 80 6.58 0.72 -3.76
CA LEU A 80 7.71 1.60 -3.53
C LEU A 80 7.30 2.69 -2.55
N SER A 81 7.90 2.67 -1.35
CA SER A 81 7.76 3.77 -0.41
C SER A 81 8.59 4.97 -0.85
N PHE A 82 8.04 6.17 -0.66
CA PHE A 82 8.71 7.43 -0.92
C PHE A 82 8.26 8.55 0.02
N THR A 83 9.10 9.58 0.14
CA THR A 83 8.76 10.86 0.77
C THR A 83 8.35 11.86 -0.31
N GLU A 84 7.16 12.44 -0.17
CA GLU A 84 6.67 13.50 -1.05
C GLU A 84 7.48 14.79 -0.81
N ILE A 85 7.92 15.44 -1.90
CA ILE A 85 8.52 16.78 -1.85
C ILE A 85 7.54 17.81 -2.41
N ALA A 86 6.87 17.48 -3.52
CA ALA A 86 5.81 18.30 -4.08
C ALA A 86 4.84 17.45 -4.89
N SER A 87 3.55 17.81 -4.85
CA SER A 87 2.53 17.20 -5.70
C SER A 87 1.50 18.23 -6.18
N CYS A 88 0.74 17.87 -7.22
CA CYS A 88 -0.43 18.61 -7.70
C CYS A 88 -1.47 17.67 -8.36
N GLY A 89 -2.67 18.19 -8.60
CA GLY A 89 -3.79 17.43 -9.13
C GLY A 89 -4.47 16.57 -8.06
N THR A 90 -4.93 15.38 -8.46
CA THR A 90 -5.76 14.49 -7.62
C THR A 90 -4.98 13.70 -6.57
N ILE A 91 -3.65 13.76 -6.61
CA ILE A 91 -2.75 13.06 -5.69
C ILE A 91 -2.30 13.95 -4.51
N LYS A 92 -2.71 15.23 -4.48
CA LYS A 92 -2.29 16.22 -3.47
C LYS A 92 -3.39 16.50 -2.44
N GLY A 93 -2.97 16.77 -1.20
CA GLY A 93 -3.79 17.45 -0.17
C GLY A 93 -4.57 16.49 0.72
N GLU A 94 -5.55 16.99 1.47
CA GLU A 94 -6.39 16.15 2.34
C GLU A 94 -7.17 15.09 1.55
N LYS A 95 -7.44 15.39 0.28
CA LYS A 95 -8.02 14.47 -0.71
C LYS A 95 -6.95 13.75 -1.54
N GLY A 96 -5.69 13.75 -1.13
CA GLY A 96 -4.63 12.99 -1.81
C GLY A 96 -4.73 11.49 -1.55
N GLU A 97 -3.95 10.71 -2.30
CA GLU A 97 -3.87 9.26 -2.16
C GLU A 97 -2.61 8.89 -1.36
N ALA A 98 -2.78 8.07 -0.32
CA ALA A 98 -1.64 7.48 0.38
C ALA A 98 -0.97 6.37 -0.45
N PHE A 99 -1.74 5.73 -1.32
CA PHE A 99 -1.28 4.73 -2.28
C PHE A 99 -1.67 5.15 -3.70
N ILE A 100 -0.66 5.38 -4.53
CA ILE A 100 -0.84 5.72 -5.95
C ILE A 100 -0.70 4.42 -6.72
N VAL A 101 -1.84 3.87 -7.15
CA VAL A 101 -1.91 2.54 -7.75
C VAL A 101 -1.73 2.60 -9.28
N PRO A 102 -1.03 1.61 -9.87
CA PRO A 102 -0.59 1.64 -11.27
C PRO A 102 -1.75 1.81 -12.28
N HIS A 103 -2.84 1.05 -12.12
CA HIS A 103 -3.98 1.04 -13.06
C HIS A 103 -4.79 2.36 -13.13
N ARG A 104 -4.52 3.32 -12.24
CA ARG A 104 -5.19 4.63 -12.22
C ARG A 104 -4.50 5.65 -13.10
N TRP A 105 -3.26 5.39 -13.50
CA TRP A 105 -2.62 6.14 -14.58
C TRP A 105 -3.25 5.81 -15.93
N THR A 106 -3.45 6.83 -16.75
CA THR A 106 -4.14 6.71 -18.05
C THR A 106 -3.20 6.62 -19.25
N PHE A 107 -1.98 6.14 -19.05
CA PHE A 107 -1.07 5.77 -20.12
C PHE A 107 -1.07 4.24 -20.35
N PRO A 108 -0.70 3.75 -21.55
CA PRO A 108 -0.69 2.32 -21.87
C PRO A 108 0.15 1.48 -20.89
N ASN A 109 -0.25 0.22 -20.65
CA ASN A 109 0.46 -0.74 -19.81
C ASN A 109 0.75 -0.31 -18.36
N SER A 110 0.08 0.74 -17.86
CA SER A 110 0.29 1.25 -16.50
C SER A 110 0.10 0.18 -15.42
N VAL A 111 -0.78 -0.79 -15.63
CA VAL A 111 -1.06 -1.93 -14.72
C VAL A 111 0.15 -2.80 -14.37
N GLN A 112 1.23 -2.76 -15.15
CA GLN A 112 2.42 -3.59 -14.93
C GLN A 112 3.50 -2.91 -14.07
N GLY A 113 3.34 -1.62 -13.74
CA GLY A 113 4.31 -0.88 -12.94
C GLY A 113 4.07 -0.97 -11.43
N PRO A 114 4.89 -0.25 -10.62
CA PRO A 114 4.79 -0.30 -9.17
C PRO A 114 3.58 0.50 -8.66
N ALA A 115 3.09 0.13 -7.49
CA ALA A 115 2.33 1.05 -6.64
C ALA A 115 3.29 1.93 -5.84
N LEU A 116 2.96 3.21 -5.67
CA LEU A 116 3.76 4.15 -4.89
C LEU A 116 3.08 4.42 -3.55
N ASN A 117 3.78 4.15 -2.46
CA ASN A 117 3.33 4.39 -1.09
C ASN A 117 3.89 5.74 -0.60
N ASN A 118 3.02 6.72 -0.44
CA ASN A 118 3.36 8.05 0.06
C ASN A 118 3.51 8.00 1.59
N ALA A 119 4.74 7.81 2.06
CA ALA A 119 5.04 7.67 3.48
C ALA A 119 4.68 8.93 4.26
N SER A 120 4.81 10.11 3.66
CA SER A 120 4.45 11.39 4.28
C SER A 120 2.95 11.46 4.57
N GLU A 121 2.12 11.01 3.63
CA GLU A 121 0.67 10.94 3.79
C GLU A 121 0.25 9.87 4.82
N GLN A 122 0.89 8.69 4.80
CA GLN A 122 0.69 7.65 5.81
C GLN A 122 1.00 8.14 7.23
N LYS A 123 2.14 8.82 7.38
CA LYS A 123 2.56 9.43 8.65
C LYS A 123 1.57 10.49 9.10
N ARG A 124 1.16 11.39 8.20
CA ARG A 124 0.17 12.44 8.50
C ARG A 124 -1.14 11.86 9.01
N ARG A 125 -1.66 10.81 8.36
CA ARG A 125 -2.89 10.13 8.79
C ARG A 125 -2.75 9.50 10.17
N PHE A 126 -1.56 8.97 10.48
CA PHE A 126 -1.31 8.31 11.75
C PHE A 126 -1.09 9.26 12.94
N SER A 127 -0.26 10.29 12.77
CA SER A 127 0.17 11.20 13.85
C SER A 127 -0.96 12.06 14.44
N GLY A 128 -2.17 11.99 13.90
CA GLY A 128 -3.36 12.62 14.46
C GLY A 128 -4.20 11.65 15.29
N SER A 129 -5.42 11.37 14.83
CA SER A 129 -6.43 10.62 15.57
C SER A 129 -6.03 9.17 15.88
N SER A 130 -5.21 8.54 15.04
CA SER A 130 -4.85 7.12 15.18
C SER A 130 -3.93 6.87 16.36
N TYR A 131 -2.93 7.75 16.55
CA TYR A 131 -2.04 7.70 17.70
C TYR A 131 -2.82 7.74 19.02
N GLU A 132 -3.68 8.76 19.15
CA GLU A 132 -4.54 8.95 20.31
C GLU A 132 -5.53 7.81 20.51
N CYS A 133 -5.95 7.16 19.42
CA CYS A 133 -6.85 6.04 19.50
C CYS A 133 -6.19 4.80 20.11
N ILE A 134 -4.97 4.45 19.66
CA ILE A 134 -4.22 3.34 20.24
C ILE A 134 -3.99 3.55 21.74
N ARG A 135 -3.65 4.78 22.16
CA ARG A 135 -3.51 5.16 23.57
C ARG A 135 -4.80 5.04 24.39
N LYS A 136 -5.98 5.13 23.75
CA LYS A 136 -7.29 5.03 24.41
C LYS A 136 -7.80 3.59 24.51
N ILE A 137 -7.46 2.75 23.55
CA ILE A 137 -7.98 1.38 23.45
C ILE A 137 -7.15 0.39 24.28
N PHE A 138 -5.82 0.60 24.34
CA PHE A 138 -4.90 -0.32 24.98
C PHE A 138 -4.35 0.24 26.30
N GLU A 139 -4.00 -0.66 27.23
CA GLU A 139 -3.26 -0.31 28.44
C GLU A 139 -1.96 0.42 28.08
N PRO A 140 -1.48 1.37 28.91
CA PRO A 140 -0.34 2.24 28.58
C PRO A 140 0.89 1.50 28.05
N GLU A 141 1.30 0.41 28.72
CA GLU A 141 2.48 -0.37 28.35
C GLU A 141 2.30 -1.10 27.02
N THR A 142 1.06 -1.53 26.72
CA THR A 142 0.73 -2.15 25.43
C THR A 142 0.70 -1.10 24.34
N ALA A 143 0.13 0.07 24.61
CA ALA A 143 0.13 1.17 23.65
C ALA A 143 1.56 1.62 23.31
N ASP A 144 2.44 1.75 24.30
CA ASP A 144 3.87 2.06 24.07
C ASP A 144 4.56 1.02 23.19
N LEU A 145 4.31 -0.27 23.45
CA LEU A 145 4.86 -1.37 22.64
C LEU A 145 4.38 -1.29 21.18
N LEU A 146 3.09 -1.02 20.97
CA LEU A 146 2.50 -0.94 19.62
C LEU A 146 2.96 0.31 18.85
N LEU A 147 3.10 1.44 19.53
CA LEU A 147 3.44 2.73 18.92
C LEU A 147 4.94 2.89 18.64
N GLY A 148 5.80 2.27 19.46
CA GLY A 148 7.26 2.41 19.39
C GLY A 148 7.85 2.27 17.98
N PRO A 149 7.48 1.25 17.17
CA PRO A 149 7.99 1.12 15.81
C PRO A 149 7.63 2.31 14.90
N LEU A 150 6.48 2.95 15.11
CA LEU A 150 6.00 4.06 14.29
C LEU A 150 6.49 5.43 14.77
N GLU A 151 6.90 5.53 16.03
CA GLU A 151 7.54 6.71 16.61
C GLU A 151 9.04 6.80 16.29
N ASP A 152 9.65 5.68 15.88
CA ASP A 152 11.04 5.65 15.42
C ASP A 152 11.23 6.58 14.22
N GLN A 153 11.96 7.68 14.45
CA GLN A 153 12.23 8.71 13.42
C GLN A 153 13.11 8.21 12.29
N ILE A 154 13.83 7.10 12.49
CA ILE A 154 14.75 6.50 11.52
C ILE A 154 14.03 5.40 10.74
N ASN A 155 13.32 4.49 11.43
CA ASN A 155 12.76 3.29 10.81
C ASN A 155 11.24 3.27 10.65
N GLY A 156 10.49 4.23 11.19
CA GLY A 156 9.03 4.19 11.18
C GLY A 156 8.42 4.07 9.78
N GLU A 157 9.01 4.76 8.79
CA GLU A 157 8.59 4.65 7.38
C GLU A 157 8.93 3.30 6.76
N ARG A 158 10.09 2.73 7.13
CA ARG A 158 10.49 1.38 6.74
C ARG A 158 9.46 0.37 7.26
N TYR A 159 9.06 0.43 8.53
CA TYR A 159 8.10 -0.55 9.06
C TYR A 159 6.71 -0.44 8.43
N ARG A 160 6.22 0.77 8.13
CA ARG A 160 4.97 0.95 7.36
C ARG A 160 5.07 0.32 5.96
N HIS A 161 6.20 0.52 5.29
CA HIS A 161 6.44 -0.06 3.98
C HIS A 161 6.50 -1.59 4.03
N LEU A 162 7.25 -2.14 4.98
CA LEU A 162 7.40 -3.58 5.18
C LEU A 162 6.04 -4.23 5.43
N ASP A 163 5.24 -3.70 6.36
CA ASP A 163 3.88 -4.19 6.64
C ASP A 163 3.05 -4.28 5.36
N THR A 164 3.01 -3.21 4.56
CA THR A 164 2.30 -3.24 3.27
C THR A 164 2.83 -4.31 2.32
N GLN A 165 4.16 -4.47 2.21
CA GLN A 165 4.73 -5.42 1.26
C GLN A 165 4.49 -6.89 1.68
N PHE A 166 4.50 -7.19 2.98
CA PHE A 166 4.13 -8.50 3.52
C PHE A 166 2.62 -8.76 3.37
N HIS A 167 1.79 -7.74 3.56
CA HIS A 167 0.36 -7.81 3.29
C HIS A 167 0.08 -8.18 1.82
N GLU A 168 0.72 -7.53 0.84
CA GLU A 168 0.53 -7.89 -0.58
C GLU A 168 0.97 -9.33 -0.91
N ALA A 169 2.00 -9.85 -0.22
CA ALA A 169 2.35 -11.26 -0.33
C ALA A 169 1.23 -12.16 0.21
N GLY A 170 0.59 -11.75 1.30
CA GLY A 170 -0.64 -12.32 1.82
C GLY A 170 -1.72 -12.44 0.76
N HIS A 171 -2.03 -11.37 0.03
CA HIS A 171 -2.98 -11.37 -1.09
C HIS A 171 -2.59 -12.32 -2.22
N ALA A 172 -1.32 -12.33 -2.61
CA ALA A 172 -0.82 -13.17 -3.70
C ALA A 172 -0.80 -14.67 -3.39
N SER A 173 -0.79 -15.04 -2.11
CA SER A 173 -0.72 -16.43 -1.66
C SER A 173 -1.99 -17.26 -1.86
N GLY A 174 -1.84 -18.59 -1.81
CA GLY A 174 -2.93 -19.54 -1.93
C GLY A 174 -3.59 -19.49 -3.31
N LEU A 175 -4.87 -19.10 -3.37
CA LEU A 175 -5.58 -18.93 -4.64
C LEU A 175 -5.12 -17.69 -5.42
N GLY A 176 -4.50 -16.71 -4.76
CA GLY A 176 -4.27 -15.38 -5.29
C GLY A 176 -5.54 -14.51 -5.27
N PHE A 177 -5.38 -13.22 -4.99
CA PHE A 177 -6.43 -12.22 -5.03
C PHE A 177 -7.16 -12.15 -6.38
N ASP A 178 -6.43 -12.08 -7.49
CA ASP A 178 -6.98 -11.88 -8.84
C ASP A 178 -7.91 -13.02 -9.23
N LEU A 179 -7.56 -14.25 -8.86
CA LEU A 179 -8.39 -15.41 -9.10
C LEU A 179 -9.70 -15.32 -8.31
N LYS A 180 -9.65 -14.89 -7.04
CA LYS A 180 -10.84 -14.71 -6.20
C LYS A 180 -11.75 -13.63 -6.78
N LEU A 181 -11.18 -12.53 -7.24
CA LEU A 181 -11.92 -11.44 -7.88
C LEU A 181 -12.55 -11.89 -9.20
N LYS A 182 -11.78 -12.52 -10.09
CA LYS A 182 -12.25 -13.02 -11.40
C LYS A 182 -13.39 -14.01 -11.27
N ASN A 183 -13.37 -14.84 -10.23
CA ASN A 183 -14.41 -15.82 -9.94
C ASN A 183 -15.54 -15.28 -9.03
N LYS A 184 -15.59 -13.96 -8.78
CA LYS A 184 -16.62 -13.29 -7.96
C LYS A 184 -16.79 -13.92 -6.56
N LEU A 185 -15.68 -14.32 -5.93
CA LEU A 185 -15.72 -14.91 -4.58
C LEU A 185 -16.02 -13.86 -3.50
N PHE A 186 -15.84 -12.57 -3.79
CA PHE A 186 -16.19 -11.47 -2.91
C PHE A 186 -17.64 -11.01 -3.16
N GLN A 187 -18.61 -11.78 -2.64
CA GLN A 187 -20.03 -11.52 -2.90
C GLN A 187 -20.58 -10.30 -2.16
N ASN A 188 -19.95 -9.92 -1.04
CA ASN A 188 -20.30 -8.78 -0.22
C ASN A 188 -19.08 -8.30 0.58
N TYR A 189 -19.26 -7.23 1.34
CA TYR A 189 -18.20 -6.59 2.12
C TYR A 189 -17.57 -7.49 3.19
N THR A 190 -18.32 -8.44 3.76
CA THR A 190 -17.77 -9.39 4.73
C THR A 190 -16.73 -10.30 4.10
N TYR A 191 -16.94 -10.78 2.87
CA TYR A 191 -15.94 -11.60 2.17
C TYR A 191 -14.67 -10.82 1.87
N ALA A 192 -14.80 -9.54 1.51
CA ALA A 192 -13.66 -8.66 1.30
C ALA A 192 -12.89 -8.42 2.61
N GLY A 193 -13.59 -8.14 3.72
CA GLY A 193 -12.96 -8.00 5.04
C GLY A 193 -12.26 -9.27 5.52
N VAL A 194 -12.82 -10.46 5.23
CA VAL A 194 -12.16 -11.75 5.53
C VAL A 194 -10.89 -11.93 4.70
N GLU A 195 -10.87 -11.46 3.46
CA GLU A 195 -9.68 -11.51 2.62
C GLU A 195 -8.55 -10.61 3.13
N GLU A 196 -8.86 -9.39 3.56
CA GLU A 196 -7.89 -8.49 4.22
C GLU A 196 -7.35 -9.12 5.50
N TRP A 197 -8.24 -9.68 6.34
CA TRP A 197 -7.84 -10.35 7.57
C TRP A 197 -6.88 -11.51 7.29
N ARG A 198 -7.22 -12.36 6.30
CA ARG A 198 -6.37 -13.46 5.85
C ARG A 198 -5.03 -12.97 5.31
N SER A 199 -5.04 -11.89 4.54
CA SER A 199 -3.86 -11.27 3.93
C SER A 199 -2.86 -10.85 5.00
N ASP A 200 -3.30 -10.05 5.98
CA ASP A 200 -2.49 -9.62 7.12
C ASP A 200 -1.96 -10.80 7.95
N SER A 201 -2.80 -11.80 8.24
CA SER A 201 -2.38 -12.97 9.03
C SER A 201 -1.26 -13.75 8.34
N LEU A 202 -1.30 -13.87 7.01
CA LEU A 202 -0.19 -14.45 6.26
C LEU A 202 0.99 -13.51 6.14
N GLY A 203 0.76 -12.19 6.12
CA GLY A 203 1.82 -11.19 6.25
C GLY A 203 2.67 -11.42 7.49
N PHE A 204 2.06 -11.73 8.64
CA PHE A 204 2.78 -12.07 9.87
C PHE A 204 3.59 -13.36 9.75
N GLU A 205 2.99 -14.41 9.19
CA GLU A 205 3.67 -15.69 8.96
C GLU A 205 4.89 -15.53 8.02
N PHE A 206 4.74 -14.72 6.97
CA PHE A 206 5.86 -14.41 6.07
C PHE A 206 6.91 -13.55 6.74
N ALA A 207 6.52 -12.59 7.58
CA ALA A 207 7.43 -11.76 8.35
C ALA A 207 8.27 -12.60 9.31
N ASP A 208 7.66 -13.53 10.04
CA ASP A 208 8.36 -14.45 10.96
C ASP A 208 9.39 -15.33 10.24
N CYS A 209 9.09 -15.75 9.01
CA CYS A 209 10.02 -16.52 8.19
C CYS A 209 11.15 -15.68 7.57
N ALA A 210 10.87 -14.40 7.27
CA ALA A 210 11.77 -13.55 6.48
C ALA A 210 12.65 -12.63 7.34
N LEU A 211 12.25 -12.34 8.57
CA LEU A 211 12.87 -11.36 9.44
C LEU A 211 13.26 -11.96 10.80
N PRO A 212 14.19 -11.34 11.54
CA PRO A 212 14.39 -11.66 12.94
C PRO A 212 13.10 -11.48 13.75
N ALA A 213 12.90 -12.31 14.77
CA ALA A 213 11.68 -12.32 15.59
C ALA A 213 11.29 -10.94 16.15
N GLU A 214 12.28 -10.13 16.58
CA GLU A 214 12.04 -8.77 17.06
C GLU A 214 11.47 -7.87 15.95
N GLU A 215 12.04 -7.94 14.74
CA GLU A 215 11.57 -7.16 13.59
C GLU A 215 10.18 -7.62 13.11
N ALA A 216 9.92 -8.93 13.14
CA ALA A 216 8.59 -9.47 12.86
C ALA A 216 7.55 -8.97 13.88
N GLY A 217 7.92 -8.93 15.17
CA GLY A 217 7.08 -8.37 16.23
C GLY A 217 6.75 -6.88 16.02
N LYS A 218 7.71 -6.09 15.52
CA LYS A 218 7.48 -4.68 15.15
C LYS A 218 6.47 -4.55 14.01
N LEU A 219 6.45 -5.46 13.05
CA LEU A 219 5.44 -5.44 11.98
C LEU A 219 4.05 -5.78 12.49
N VAL A 220 3.92 -6.75 13.41
CA VAL A 220 2.64 -7.03 14.09
C VAL A 220 2.14 -5.77 14.81
N ALA A 221 3.02 -5.08 15.52
CA ALA A 221 2.69 -3.81 16.18
C ALA A 221 2.22 -2.72 15.20
N VAL A 222 2.93 -2.54 14.08
CA VAL A 222 2.52 -1.60 13.01
C VAL A 222 1.15 -1.95 12.44
N ASN A 223 0.89 -3.22 12.15
CA ASN A 223 -0.38 -3.67 11.59
C ASN A 223 -1.55 -3.39 12.54
N PHE A 224 -1.37 -3.63 13.85
CA PHE A 224 -2.37 -3.30 14.87
C PHE A 224 -2.63 -1.78 14.93
N CYS A 225 -1.57 -0.98 14.86
CA CYS A 225 -1.67 0.47 14.78
C CYS A 225 -2.46 0.95 13.55
N ILE A 226 -2.30 0.29 12.39
CA ILE A 226 -3.07 0.60 11.19
C ILE A 226 -4.53 0.17 11.36
N ARG A 227 -4.78 -1.07 11.76
CA ARG A 227 -6.14 -1.62 11.90
C ARG A 227 -6.97 -0.87 12.95
N PHE A 228 -6.45 -0.75 14.16
CA PHE A 228 -7.17 -0.14 15.27
C PHE A 228 -7.01 1.36 15.35
N GLY A 229 -5.95 1.93 14.77
CA GLY A 229 -5.74 3.38 14.78
C GLY A 229 -6.35 4.07 13.56
N LEU A 230 -6.22 3.46 12.37
CA LEU A 230 -6.70 4.04 11.11
C LEU A 230 -8.02 3.39 10.67
N ASP A 231 -8.01 2.09 10.37
CA ASP A 231 -9.08 1.49 9.59
C ASP A 231 -10.40 1.37 10.35
N ALA A 232 -10.35 1.00 11.64
CA ALA A 232 -11.53 0.91 12.50
C ALA A 232 -12.25 2.26 12.71
N HIS A 233 -11.55 3.37 12.49
CA HIS A 233 -12.06 4.73 12.70
C HIS A 233 -12.27 5.51 11.43
N ARG A 234 -11.92 4.94 10.27
CA ARG A 234 -12.36 5.48 9.00
C ARG A 234 -13.88 5.38 8.96
N LEU A 235 -14.53 6.49 8.67
CA LEU A 235 -15.97 6.54 8.46
C LEU A 235 -16.33 5.57 7.33
N GLY A 236 -16.87 4.41 7.68
CA GLY A 236 -17.31 3.38 6.75
C GLY A 236 -18.73 2.96 7.09
N GLY A 237 -19.70 3.39 6.26
CA GLY A 237 -21.05 2.82 6.25
C GLY A 237 -22.20 3.79 6.52
N LEU A 238 -22.57 4.57 5.50
CA LEU A 238 -23.93 4.78 4.97
C LEU A 238 -23.82 5.87 3.88
N GLU A 239 -23.90 5.45 2.61
CA GLU A 239 -24.02 6.31 1.43
C GLU A 239 -22.90 7.28 1.01
N LYS A 240 -21.77 7.47 1.72
CA LYS A 240 -20.69 8.35 1.20
C LYS A 240 -19.29 7.82 1.54
N ASP A 241 -18.46 7.79 0.50
CA ASP A 241 -17.06 7.32 0.39
C ASP A 241 -16.82 5.80 0.31
N VAL A 242 -16.38 5.38 -0.88
CA VAL A 242 -16.04 4.03 -1.35
C VAL A 242 -14.58 3.65 -1.11
N ASP A 243 -13.88 4.34 -0.20
CA ASP A 243 -12.44 4.15 0.05
C ASP A 243 -12.15 3.23 1.26
N VAL A 244 -13.18 2.57 1.81
CA VAL A 244 -13.05 1.41 2.73
C VAL A 244 -13.84 0.23 2.17
N HIS A 245 -13.40 -0.22 1.01
CA HIS A 245 -13.12 -1.64 0.87
C HIS A 245 -11.61 -1.73 1.18
N ALA A 246 -11.05 -2.74 1.83
CA ALA A 246 -10.62 -3.96 1.15
C ALA A 246 -10.40 -3.84 -0.37
N SER A 247 -10.04 -2.66 -0.87
CA SER A 247 -9.74 -2.36 -2.25
C SER A 247 -8.23 -2.35 -2.34
N LEU A 248 -7.71 -3.56 -2.58
CA LEU A 248 -6.65 -3.83 -3.53
C LEU A 248 -5.67 -2.67 -3.74
N ILE A 249 -4.48 -2.80 -3.17
CA ILE A 249 -3.32 -2.12 -3.76
C ILE A 249 -3.00 -2.72 -5.15
N SER A 250 -3.62 -3.85 -5.51
CA SER A 250 -3.47 -4.55 -6.78
C SER A 250 -4.78 -4.87 -7.50
N LEU A 251 -5.25 -3.95 -8.34
CA LEU A 251 -5.99 -4.25 -9.59
C LEU A 251 -5.03 -4.02 -10.77
#